data_AF-A0A177D5Q2-F1
#
_entry.id   AF-A0A177D5Q2-F1
#
_cell.length_a   1.000
_cell.length_b   1.000
_cell.length_c   1.000
_cell.angle_alpha   90.00
_cell.angle_beta   90.00
_cell.angle_gamma   90.00
#
_symmetry.space_group_name_H-M   'P 1'
#
loop_
_entity.id
_entity.type
_entity.pdbx_description
1 polymer ?
#
loop_
_entity_poly.entity_id
_entity_poly.type
_entity_poly.pdbx_seq_one_letter_code
_entity_poly.pdbx_strand_id
1 'polypeptide(L)'
;MTYLVVLEYIVVIEKEAKDFMDEIQIVEESLQIEERPSLSALLRQINTISRKIRASTLEEQCKFGVEAANWIHGILMRSHSNLFDPDTDLLGSARRMQQYHPDRLKESIAEVRQHIADIRADAQQEKDDLRAAREEQLLAQSIRIAEETQRDSRTMRGIAWVTIAFLPATFVTSFFGMNFFNGIPGDIPFDQASRSVWLFFVVAVPISGIVLLTFYYWDKQEKKKDDLRLRVEEEAATTNQDESKTVTPVENGMEMSDLS
;
A
#
# COMPACT_ATOMS: atom_id res chain seq x y z
N MET A 1 68.11 1.80 5.24
CA MET A 1 67.34 1.03 4.23
C MET A 1 65.97 0.63 4.75
N THR A 2 65.85 -0.11 5.86
CA THR A 2 64.55 -0.52 6.43
C THR A 2 63.60 0.64 6.76
N TYR A 3 64.13 1.76 7.28
CA TYR A 3 63.36 3.00 7.53
C TYR A 3 62.64 3.52 6.27
N LEU A 4 63.36 3.66 5.16
CA LEU A 4 62.81 4.21 3.92
C LEU A 4 61.72 3.32 3.32
N VAL A 5 61.89 1.99 3.40
CA VAL A 5 60.92 1.03 2.90
C VAL A 5 59.59 1.11 3.67
N VAL A 6 59.64 1.24 5.00
CA VAL A 6 58.42 1.35 5.81
C VAL A 6 57.77 2.73 5.65
N LEU A 7 58.56 3.79 5.52
CA LEU A 7 58.05 5.13 5.20
C LEU A 7 57.29 5.12 3.86
N GLU A 8 57.89 4.54 2.81
CA GLU A 8 57.27 4.43 1.49
C GLU A 8 55.99 3.59 1.52
N TYR A 9 56.01 2.47 2.27
CA TYR A 9 54.83 1.63 2.49
C TYR A 9 53.67 2.40 3.14
N ILE A 10 53.92 3.15 4.21
CA ILE A 10 52.89 3.92 4.92
C ILE A 10 52.31 5.02 4.01
N VAL A 11 53.14 5.71 3.23
CA VAL A 11 52.69 6.76 2.30
C VAL A 11 51.80 6.19 1.18
N VAL A 12 52.10 4.99 0.67
CA VAL A 12 51.27 4.33 -0.35
C VAL A 12 49.87 4.04 0.19
N ILE A 13 49.77 3.55 1.44
CA ILE A 13 48.47 3.23 2.04
C ILE A 13 47.70 4.49 2.42
N GLU A 14 48.39 5.52 2.92
CA GLU A 14 47.77 6.85 3.16
C GLU A 14 47.10 7.36 1.88
N LYS A 15 47.78 7.21 0.73
CA LYS A 15 47.23 7.59 -0.57
C LYS A 15 46.01 6.76 -0.98
N GLU A 16 46.06 5.45 -0.77
CA GLU A 16 44.93 4.55 -1.08
C GLU A 16 43.70 4.85 -0.21
N ALA A 17 43.89 5.08 1.09
CA ALA A 17 42.80 5.45 2.00
C ALA A 17 42.19 6.82 1.65
N LYS A 18 43.01 7.77 1.21
CA LYS A 18 42.55 9.08 0.73
C LYS A 18 41.73 8.97 -0.55
N ASP A 19 42.16 8.15 -1.50
CA ASP A 19 41.42 7.92 -2.76
C ASP A 19 40.00 7.38 -2.51
N PHE A 20 39.86 6.45 -1.55
CA PHE A 20 38.53 5.99 -1.12
C PHE A 20 37.69 7.08 -0.48
N MET A 21 38.29 7.96 0.32
CA MET A 21 37.59 9.07 0.95
C MET A 21 37.11 10.08 -0.09
N ASP A 22 37.96 10.42 -1.07
CA ASP A 22 37.61 11.30 -2.19
C ASP A 22 36.48 10.66 -3.04
N GLU A 23 36.53 9.34 -3.32
CA GLU A 23 35.43 8.62 -4.01
C GLU A 23 34.10 8.74 -3.24
N ILE A 24 34.11 8.61 -1.91
CA ILE A 24 32.90 8.73 -1.08
C ILE A 24 32.38 10.17 -1.07
N GLN A 25 33.28 11.15 -0.93
CA GLN A 25 32.92 12.57 -0.91
C GLN A 25 32.27 13.00 -2.24
N ILE A 26 32.78 12.54 -3.39
CA ILE A 26 32.16 12.81 -4.69
C ILE A 26 30.72 12.28 -4.73
N VAL A 27 30.46 11.10 -4.14
CA VAL A 27 29.11 10.55 -4.06
C VAL A 27 28.23 11.39 -3.15
N GLU A 28 28.75 11.84 -2.01
CA GLU A 28 28.01 12.71 -1.10
C GLU A 28 27.69 14.08 -1.72
N GLU A 29 28.65 14.71 -2.39
CA GLU A 29 28.43 15.96 -3.13
C GLU A 29 27.37 15.77 -4.23
N SER A 30 27.38 14.63 -4.91
CA SER A 30 26.37 14.31 -5.93
C SER A 30 24.94 14.19 -5.38
N LEU A 31 24.77 13.94 -4.07
CA LEU A 31 23.46 13.98 -3.40
C LEU A 31 22.96 15.41 -3.16
N GLN A 32 23.85 16.39 -3.11
CA GLN A 32 23.52 17.79 -2.83
C GLN A 32 23.22 18.59 -4.10
N ILE A 33 23.63 18.09 -5.27
CA ILE A 33 23.38 18.74 -6.57
C ILE A 33 21.88 18.74 -6.90
N GLU A 34 21.41 19.75 -7.65
CA GLU A 34 20.00 19.87 -8.04
C GLU A 34 19.60 18.82 -9.11
N GLU A 35 20.46 18.58 -10.11
CA GLU A 35 20.37 17.44 -11.03
C GLU A 35 21.04 16.19 -10.44
N ARG A 36 20.37 15.53 -9.49
CA ARG A 36 20.91 14.31 -8.88
C ARG A 36 20.86 13.12 -9.83
N PRO A 37 21.92 12.30 -9.90
CA PRO A 37 21.80 10.96 -10.46
C PRO A 37 20.83 10.11 -9.64
N SER A 38 20.26 9.06 -10.24
CA SER A 38 19.26 8.22 -9.55
C SER A 38 19.81 7.65 -8.22
N LEU A 39 18.99 7.66 -7.16
CA LEU A 39 19.37 7.11 -5.84
C LEU A 39 19.90 5.66 -5.94
N SER A 40 19.35 4.87 -6.85
CA SER A 40 19.81 3.51 -7.13
C SER A 40 21.23 3.45 -7.71
N ALA A 41 21.61 4.42 -8.55
CA ALA A 41 22.96 4.54 -9.07
C ALA A 41 23.94 4.92 -7.96
N LEU A 42 23.58 5.86 -7.08
CA LEU A 42 24.41 6.25 -5.94
C LEU A 42 24.59 5.11 -4.93
N LEU A 43 23.51 4.39 -4.59
CA LEU A 43 23.61 3.18 -3.76
C LEU A 43 24.52 2.12 -4.39
N ARG A 44 24.46 1.96 -5.72
CA ARG A 44 25.34 1.02 -6.43
C ARG A 44 26.80 1.46 -6.35
N GLN A 45 27.09 2.75 -6.51
CA GLN A 45 28.44 3.30 -6.35
C GLN A 45 28.96 3.07 -4.92
N ILE A 46 28.19 3.45 -3.90
CA ILE A 46 28.54 3.23 -2.49
C ILE A 46 28.74 1.75 -2.17
N ASN A 47 27.87 0.88 -2.68
CA ASN A 47 28.03 -0.57 -2.47
C ASN A 47 29.26 -1.13 -3.19
N THR A 48 29.66 -0.54 -4.31
CA THR A 48 30.90 -0.91 -5.01
C THR A 48 32.11 -0.45 -4.21
N ILE A 49 32.11 0.80 -3.72
CA ILE A 49 33.17 1.36 -2.85
C ILE A 49 33.29 0.53 -1.57
N SER A 50 32.18 0.29 -0.88
CA SER A 50 32.11 -0.56 0.32
C SER A 50 32.68 -1.95 0.07
N ARG A 51 32.42 -2.54 -1.11
CA ARG A 51 32.99 -3.83 -1.49
C ARG A 51 34.48 -3.76 -1.78
N LYS A 52 34.96 -2.73 -2.48
CA LYS A 52 36.40 -2.50 -2.71
C LYS A 52 37.15 -2.38 -1.38
N ILE A 53 36.65 -1.58 -0.44
CA ILE A 53 37.24 -1.38 0.89
C ILE A 53 37.23 -2.68 1.71
N ARG A 54 36.17 -3.49 1.61
CA ARG A 54 36.10 -4.78 2.31
C ARG A 54 37.01 -5.84 1.68
N ALA A 55 37.23 -5.75 0.37
CA ALA A 55 38.12 -6.65 -0.36
C ALA A 55 39.59 -6.24 -0.24
N SER A 56 39.87 -4.97 0.04
CA SER A 56 41.22 -4.52 0.34
C SER A 56 41.64 -4.99 1.74
N THR A 57 42.89 -5.41 1.89
CA THR A 57 43.49 -5.70 3.21
C THR A 57 43.86 -4.42 3.96
N LEU A 58 43.19 -3.30 3.67
CA LEU A 58 43.53 -1.96 4.16
C LEU A 58 43.55 -1.91 5.69
N GLU A 59 42.65 -2.62 6.38
CA GLU A 59 42.66 -2.70 7.85
C GLU A 59 43.91 -3.42 8.39
N GLU A 60 44.32 -4.52 7.74
CA GLU A 60 45.52 -5.26 8.10
C GLU A 60 46.79 -4.45 7.77
N GLN A 61 46.80 -3.77 6.62
CA GLN A 61 47.89 -2.92 6.17
C GLN A 61 48.08 -1.68 7.08
N CYS A 62 46.98 -1.07 7.54
CA CYS A 62 47.01 0.02 8.53
C CYS A 62 47.57 -0.44 9.87
N LYS A 63 47.12 -1.59 10.39
CA LYS A 63 47.66 -2.17 11.64
C LYS A 63 49.15 -2.49 11.50
N PHE A 64 49.54 -3.14 10.42
CA PHE A 64 50.94 -3.47 10.15
C PHE A 64 51.81 -2.23 9.99
N GLY A 65 51.33 -1.19 9.28
CA GLY A 65 52.07 0.07 9.10
C GLY A 65 52.37 0.77 10.42
N VAL A 66 51.39 0.83 11.34
CA VAL A 66 51.56 1.41 12.68
C VAL A 66 52.52 0.56 13.54
N GLU A 67 52.36 -0.76 13.53
CA GLU A 67 53.26 -1.66 14.26
C GLU A 67 54.71 -1.58 13.74
N ALA A 68 54.89 -1.54 12.41
CA ALA A 68 56.19 -1.40 11.78
C ALA A 68 56.83 -0.03 12.10
N ALA A 69 56.05 1.05 12.11
CA ALA A 69 56.51 2.38 12.50
C ALA A 69 56.99 2.42 13.96
N ASN A 70 56.20 1.85 14.88
CA ASN A 70 56.55 1.75 16.30
C ASN A 70 57.80 0.88 16.53
N TRP A 71 57.91 -0.24 15.81
CA TRP A 71 59.07 -1.12 15.88
C TRP A 71 60.35 -0.43 15.41
N ILE A 72 60.30 0.28 14.27
CA ILE A 72 61.44 1.05 13.75
C ILE A 72 61.82 2.18 14.69
N HIS A 73 60.83 2.91 15.22
CA HIS A 73 61.07 3.96 16.21
C HIS A 73 61.80 3.40 17.45
N GLY A 74 61.38 2.24 17.96
CA GLY A 74 62.04 1.58 19.10
C GLY A 74 63.49 1.14 18.82
N ILE A 75 63.80 0.76 17.58
CA ILE A 75 65.16 0.44 17.14
C ILE A 75 65.99 1.72 16.97
N LEU A 76 65.40 2.77 16.38
CA LEU A 76 66.10 4.02 16.12
C LEU A 76 66.38 4.80 17.40
N MET A 77 65.47 4.79 18.38
CA MET A 77 65.68 5.37 19.71
C MET A 77 66.86 4.74 20.47
N ARG A 78 67.22 3.47 20.18
CA ARG A 78 68.44 2.85 20.71
C ARG A 78 69.72 3.30 19.99
N SER A 79 69.60 3.78 18.76
CA SER A 79 70.69 4.23 17.91
C SER A 79 70.71 5.76 17.89
N HIS A 80 71.44 6.35 18.83
CA HIS A 80 71.51 7.79 19.11
C HIS A 80 72.11 8.64 17.94
N SER A 81 71.44 8.76 16.79
CA SER A 81 71.89 9.54 15.64
C SER A 81 71.01 10.77 15.38
N ASN A 82 71.58 11.96 15.60
CA ASN A 82 70.93 13.30 15.47
C ASN A 82 70.57 13.72 14.02
N LEU A 83 70.61 12.81 13.03
CA LEU A 83 70.47 13.18 11.61
C LEU A 83 69.05 12.96 11.04
N PHE A 84 68.20 12.23 11.75
CA PHE A 84 66.81 11.97 11.37
C PHE A 84 65.94 12.09 12.62
N ASP A 85 64.86 12.85 12.53
CA ASP A 85 63.83 12.90 13.56
C ASP A 85 62.71 11.91 13.19
N PRO A 86 62.79 10.64 13.66
CA PRO A 86 61.83 9.59 13.31
C PRO A 86 60.40 9.91 13.74
N ASP A 87 60.24 10.81 14.71
CA ASP A 87 58.93 11.16 15.27
C ASP A 87 58.12 12.02 14.32
N THR A 88 58.81 12.85 13.53
CA THR A 88 58.16 13.81 12.63
C THR A 88 57.76 13.16 11.29
N ASP A 89 58.61 12.30 10.72
CA ASP A 89 58.37 11.73 9.37
C ASP A 89 57.62 10.39 9.40
N LEU A 90 58.05 9.43 10.23
CA LEU A 90 57.52 8.06 10.20
C LEU A 90 56.30 7.90 11.11
N LEU A 91 56.40 8.33 12.36
CA LEU A 91 55.24 8.34 13.27
C LEU A 91 54.20 9.37 12.82
N GLY A 92 54.64 10.49 12.21
CA GLY A 92 53.75 11.46 11.59
C GLY A 92 52.94 10.89 10.43
N SER A 93 53.57 10.15 9.51
CA SER A 93 52.87 9.47 8.42
C SER A 93 51.97 8.34 8.91
N ALA A 94 52.41 7.53 9.88
CA ALA A 94 51.58 6.50 10.51
C ALA A 94 50.33 7.11 11.20
N ARG A 95 50.48 8.26 11.86
CA ARG A 95 49.36 8.96 12.51
C ARG A 95 48.39 9.57 11.50
N ARG A 96 48.86 10.13 10.38
CA ARG A 96 48.00 10.62 9.29
C ARG A 96 47.26 9.47 8.62
N MET A 97 47.94 8.36 8.35
CA MET A 97 47.33 7.13 7.88
C MET A 97 46.23 6.64 8.86
N GLN A 98 46.47 6.73 10.17
CA GLN A 98 45.47 6.40 11.19
C GLN A 98 44.27 7.37 11.22
N GLN A 99 44.44 8.63 10.78
CA GLN A 99 43.34 9.59 10.63
C GLN A 99 42.32 9.10 9.57
N TYR A 100 42.77 8.38 8.55
CA TYR A 100 41.94 7.73 7.54
C TYR A 100 41.50 6.31 7.94
N HIS A 101 41.27 6.08 9.23
CA HIS A 101 40.93 4.76 9.76
C HIS A 101 39.78 4.12 8.95
N PRO A 102 39.83 2.80 8.66
CA PRO A 102 38.77 2.12 7.92
C PRO A 102 37.39 2.29 8.55
N ASP A 103 37.30 2.60 9.84
CA ASP A 103 36.02 2.87 10.51
C ASP A 103 35.40 4.22 10.12
N ARG A 104 36.21 5.25 9.83
CA ARG A 104 35.69 6.52 9.29
C ARG A 104 35.12 6.35 7.89
N LEU A 105 35.76 5.52 7.07
CA LEU A 105 35.23 5.16 5.75
C LEU A 105 33.89 4.40 5.88
N LYS A 106 33.79 3.47 6.84
CA LYS A 106 32.52 2.76 7.12
C LYS A 106 31.43 3.70 7.64
N GLU A 107 31.78 4.63 8.51
CA GLU A 107 30.88 5.65 9.07
C GLU A 107 30.34 6.56 7.96
N SER A 108 31.20 7.12 7.12
CA SER A 108 30.78 7.94 5.99
C SER A 108 29.91 7.16 4.98
N ILE A 109 30.25 5.90 4.69
CA ILE A 109 29.38 5.03 3.87
C ILE A 109 27.99 4.83 4.52
N ALA A 110 27.94 4.69 5.84
CA ALA A 110 26.69 4.53 6.57
C ALA A 110 25.87 5.82 6.55
N GLU A 111 26.50 6.97 6.75
CA GLU A 111 25.86 8.30 6.64
C GLU A 111 25.26 8.51 5.26
N VAL A 112 26.02 8.27 4.19
CA VAL A 112 25.52 8.43 2.82
C VAL A 112 24.38 7.44 2.52
N ARG A 113 24.45 6.20 3.03
CA ARG A 113 23.34 5.23 2.94
C ARG A 113 22.09 5.71 3.67
N GLN A 114 22.26 6.27 4.87
CA GLN A 114 21.17 6.80 5.67
C GLN A 114 20.52 7.98 4.95
N HIS A 115 21.31 8.93 4.45
CA HIS A 115 20.79 10.07 3.68
C HIS A 115 19.99 9.62 2.45
N ILE A 116 20.46 8.60 1.72
CA ILE A 116 19.69 8.03 0.60
C ILE A 116 18.40 7.35 1.07
N ALA A 117 18.42 6.67 2.22
CA ALA A 117 17.24 6.04 2.79
C ALA A 117 16.19 7.08 3.19
N ASP A 118 16.61 8.18 3.81
CA ASP A 118 15.75 9.28 4.23
C ASP A 118 15.10 9.96 3.02
N ILE A 119 15.88 10.32 1.99
CA ILE A 119 15.33 10.90 0.74
C ILE A 119 14.31 9.95 0.10
N ARG A 120 14.58 8.64 0.13
CA ARG A 120 13.63 7.64 -0.39
C ARG A 120 12.37 7.56 0.46
N ALA A 121 12.50 7.62 1.79
CA ALA A 121 11.38 7.58 2.71
C ALA A 121 10.46 8.79 2.50
N ASP A 122 11.02 10.00 2.40
CA ASP A 122 10.26 11.23 2.13
C ASP A 122 9.50 11.16 0.81
N ALA A 123 10.19 10.74 -0.27
CA ALA A 123 9.57 10.60 -1.58
C ALA A 123 8.50 9.49 -1.64
N GLN A 124 8.60 8.48 -0.78
CA GLN A 124 7.62 7.40 -0.68
C GLN A 124 6.42 7.83 0.15
N GLN A 125 6.66 8.56 1.23
CA GLN A 125 5.61 9.13 2.08
C GLN A 125 4.70 10.07 1.29
N GLU A 126 5.26 10.97 0.47
CA GLU A 126 4.47 11.85 -0.39
C GLU A 126 3.53 11.05 -1.32
N LYS A 127 4.01 9.93 -1.87
CA LYS A 127 3.19 9.06 -2.72
C LYS A 127 2.11 8.33 -1.95
N ASP A 128 2.40 7.90 -0.73
CA ASP A 128 1.46 7.17 0.10
C ASP A 128 0.37 8.11 0.64
N ASP A 129 0.70 9.37 0.96
CA ASP A 129 -0.26 10.42 1.30
C ASP A 129 -1.19 10.73 0.11
N LEU A 130 -0.63 10.82 -1.10
CA LEU A 130 -1.42 10.99 -2.34
C LEU A 130 -2.33 9.78 -2.62
N ARG A 131 -1.88 8.56 -2.29
CA ARG A 131 -2.70 7.34 -2.42
C ARG A 131 -3.84 7.33 -1.43
N ALA A 132 -3.57 7.65 -0.16
CA ALA A 132 -4.60 7.77 0.87
C ALA A 132 -5.67 8.78 0.46
N ALA A 133 -5.28 9.96 -0.02
CA ALA A 133 -6.21 10.96 -0.52
C ALA A 133 -7.05 10.48 -1.72
N ARG A 134 -6.48 9.69 -2.63
CA ARG A 134 -7.24 9.09 -3.75
C ARG A 134 -8.22 8.03 -3.26
N GLU A 135 -7.82 7.20 -2.31
CA GLU A 135 -8.69 6.15 -1.75
C GLU A 135 -9.91 6.77 -1.07
N GLU A 136 -9.75 7.85 -0.32
CA GLU A 136 -10.87 8.61 0.26
C GLU A 136 -11.83 9.12 -0.81
N GLN A 137 -11.32 9.66 -1.93
CA GLN A 137 -12.15 10.11 -3.05
C GLN A 137 -12.92 8.97 -3.71
N LEU A 138 -12.27 7.81 -3.90
CA LEU A 138 -12.89 6.63 -4.49
C LEU A 138 -13.98 6.05 -3.59
N LEU A 139 -13.76 6.01 -2.28
CA LEU A 139 -14.78 5.60 -1.31
C LEU A 139 -15.96 6.57 -1.30
N ALA A 140 -15.71 7.88 -1.30
CA ALA A 140 -16.77 8.88 -1.38
C ALA A 140 -17.58 8.77 -2.67
N GLN A 141 -16.92 8.49 -3.81
CA GLN A 141 -17.59 8.29 -5.09
C GLN A 141 -18.39 6.99 -5.11
N SER A 142 -17.85 5.89 -4.58
CA SER A 142 -18.55 4.60 -4.55
C SER A 142 -19.81 4.66 -3.68
N ILE A 143 -19.76 5.37 -2.55
CA ILE A 143 -20.94 5.63 -1.71
C ILE A 143 -22.01 6.40 -2.49
N ARG A 144 -21.63 7.46 -3.20
CA ARG A 144 -22.57 8.23 -4.05
C ARG A 144 -23.18 7.38 -5.16
N ILE A 145 -22.36 6.58 -5.84
CA ILE A 145 -22.84 5.66 -6.88
C ILE A 145 -23.80 4.63 -6.27
N ALA A 146 -23.51 4.10 -5.08
CA ALA A 146 -24.40 3.15 -4.40
C ALA A 146 -25.76 3.80 -4.05
N GLU A 147 -25.76 5.05 -3.59
CA GLU A 147 -26.98 5.82 -3.31
C GLU A 147 -27.80 6.08 -4.58
N GLU A 148 -27.14 6.52 -5.66
CA GLU A 148 -27.78 6.74 -6.96
C GLU A 148 -28.32 5.43 -7.56
N THR A 149 -27.58 4.34 -7.44
CA THR A 149 -27.99 2.99 -7.89
C THR A 149 -29.20 2.49 -7.10
N GLN A 150 -29.26 2.76 -5.79
CA GLN A 150 -30.43 2.43 -4.97
C GLN A 150 -31.66 3.21 -5.44
N ARG A 151 -31.50 4.49 -5.83
CA ARG A 151 -32.58 5.29 -6.40
C ARG A 151 -33.02 4.79 -7.78
N ASP A 152 -32.08 4.45 -8.66
CA ASP A 152 -32.37 3.90 -9.99
C ASP A 152 -33.11 2.56 -9.89
N SER A 153 -32.75 1.72 -8.91
CA SER A 153 -33.45 0.46 -8.60
C SER A 153 -34.93 0.67 -8.26
N ARG A 154 -35.29 1.78 -7.60
CA ARG A 154 -36.72 2.11 -7.31
C ARG A 154 -37.47 2.44 -8.59
N THR A 155 -36.86 3.19 -9.50
CA THR A 155 -37.44 3.50 -10.83
C THR A 155 -37.58 2.23 -11.67
N MET A 156 -36.56 1.37 -11.68
CA MET A 156 -36.58 0.08 -12.38
C MET A 156 -37.71 -0.82 -11.88
N ARG A 157 -37.90 -0.92 -10.55
CA ARG A 157 -39.05 -1.60 -9.97
C ARG A 157 -40.35 -0.99 -10.48
N GLY A 158 -40.47 0.34 -10.47
CA GLY A 158 -41.64 1.08 -11.00
C GLY A 158 -42.02 0.71 -12.44
N ILE A 159 -41.03 0.58 -13.34
CA ILE A 159 -41.29 0.17 -14.73
C ILE A 159 -41.74 -1.30 -14.78
N ALA A 160 -41.10 -2.18 -14.00
CA ALA A 160 -41.50 -3.59 -13.90
C ALA A 160 -42.94 -3.75 -13.40
N TRP A 161 -43.38 -2.90 -12.46
CA TRP A 161 -44.79 -2.83 -12.01
C TRP A 161 -45.75 -2.58 -13.18
N VAL A 162 -45.40 -1.67 -14.08
CA VAL A 162 -46.22 -1.35 -15.25
C VAL A 162 -46.28 -2.53 -16.21
N THR A 163 -45.15 -3.15 -16.56
CA THR A 163 -45.14 -4.30 -17.48
C THR A 163 -45.92 -5.50 -16.95
N ILE A 164 -45.79 -5.81 -15.65
CA ILE A 164 -46.52 -6.92 -15.02
C ILE A 164 -48.04 -6.66 -15.01
N ALA A 165 -48.47 -5.40 -14.85
CA ALA A 165 -49.88 -5.03 -14.93
C ALA A 165 -50.46 -5.13 -16.36
N PHE A 166 -49.67 -4.78 -17.37
CA PHE A 166 -50.10 -4.81 -18.77
C PHE A 166 -50.12 -6.21 -19.39
N LEU A 167 -49.27 -7.13 -18.92
CA LEU A 167 -49.19 -8.50 -19.45
C LEU A 167 -50.54 -9.26 -19.40
N PRO A 168 -51.24 -9.37 -18.25
CA PRO A 168 -52.53 -10.06 -18.16
C PRO A 168 -53.62 -9.32 -18.94
N ALA A 169 -53.62 -7.99 -18.93
CA ALA A 169 -54.57 -7.18 -19.69
C ALA A 169 -54.44 -7.41 -21.21
N THR A 170 -53.19 -7.50 -21.70
CA THR A 170 -52.90 -7.79 -23.10
C THR A 170 -53.29 -9.22 -23.48
N PHE A 171 -53.01 -10.20 -22.62
CA PHE A 171 -53.41 -11.60 -22.84
C PHE A 171 -54.94 -11.74 -22.95
N VAL A 172 -55.68 -11.11 -22.05
CA VAL A 172 -57.14 -11.09 -22.08
C VAL A 172 -57.62 -10.42 -23.39
N THR A 173 -57.10 -9.25 -23.73
CA THR A 173 -57.47 -8.54 -24.97
C THR A 173 -57.23 -9.40 -26.23
N SER A 174 -56.07 -10.06 -26.31
CA SER A 174 -55.72 -10.92 -27.45
C SER A 174 -56.57 -12.19 -27.52
N PHE A 175 -56.80 -12.87 -26.39
CA PHE A 175 -57.60 -14.10 -26.34
C PHE A 175 -59.04 -13.85 -26.78
N PHE A 176 -59.63 -12.76 -26.31
CA PHE A 176 -60.98 -12.38 -26.68
C PHE A 176 -61.05 -11.83 -28.11
N GLY A 177 -60.09 -11.02 -28.56
CA GLY A 177 -60.02 -10.53 -29.94
C GLY A 177 -59.96 -11.63 -31.00
N MET A 178 -59.34 -12.78 -30.70
CA MET A 178 -59.31 -13.92 -31.63
C MET A 178 -60.62 -14.73 -31.66
N ASN A 179 -61.32 -14.84 -30.51
CA ASN A 179 -62.56 -15.63 -30.40
C ASN A 179 -63.83 -14.84 -30.75
N PHE A 180 -63.87 -13.53 -30.48
CA PHE A 180 -65.06 -12.72 -30.70
C PHE A 180 -65.43 -12.53 -32.18
N PHE A 181 -64.44 -12.59 -33.08
CA PHE A 181 -64.66 -12.32 -34.51
C PHE A 181 -64.73 -13.59 -35.39
N ASN A 182 -64.37 -14.77 -34.88
CA ASN A 182 -64.33 -16.02 -35.67
C ASN A 182 -65.31 -17.12 -35.22
N GLY A 183 -66.04 -16.94 -34.12
CA GLY A 183 -66.98 -17.94 -33.60
C GLY A 183 -68.43 -17.71 -34.03
N ILE A 184 -68.90 -18.56 -34.96
CA ILE A 184 -70.29 -18.84 -35.39
C ILE A 184 -70.63 -18.33 -36.82
N PRO A 185 -70.38 -19.15 -37.86
CA PRO A 185 -71.06 -18.99 -39.14
C PRO A 185 -72.51 -19.44 -38.97
N GLY A 186 -73.47 -18.51 -38.82
CA GLY A 186 -74.88 -18.86 -39.00
C GLY A 186 -75.97 -18.02 -38.36
N ASP A 187 -75.73 -17.15 -37.37
CA ASP A 187 -76.86 -16.44 -36.73
C ASP A 187 -76.64 -14.94 -36.43
N ILE A 188 -77.73 -14.22 -36.71
CA ILE A 188 -78.07 -12.79 -36.66
C ILE A 188 -77.16 -11.88 -35.80
N PRO A 189 -76.60 -10.78 -36.35
CA PRO A 189 -75.42 -10.09 -35.80
C PRO A 189 -75.64 -9.15 -34.59
N PHE A 190 -76.87 -8.85 -34.14
CA PHE A 190 -77.09 -7.77 -33.16
C PHE A 190 -77.44 -8.20 -31.72
N ASP A 191 -77.93 -9.43 -31.48
CA ASP A 191 -78.38 -9.85 -30.14
C ASP A 191 -77.31 -10.62 -29.34
N GLN A 192 -76.37 -11.29 -30.03
CA GLN A 192 -75.29 -12.05 -29.38
C GLN A 192 -74.07 -11.20 -29.01
N ALA A 193 -73.85 -10.07 -29.71
CA ALA A 193 -72.74 -9.16 -29.41
C ALA A 193 -72.86 -8.55 -27.99
N SER A 194 -74.08 -8.21 -27.56
CA SER A 194 -74.35 -7.65 -26.22
C SER A 194 -74.06 -8.66 -25.10
N ARG A 195 -74.44 -9.93 -25.29
CA ARG A 195 -74.29 -10.97 -24.26
C ARG A 195 -72.85 -11.45 -24.12
N SER A 196 -72.09 -11.48 -25.21
CA SER A 196 -70.66 -11.82 -25.19
C SER A 196 -69.82 -10.70 -24.56
N VAL A 197 -70.19 -9.42 -24.71
CA VAL A 197 -69.46 -8.30 -24.09
C VAL A 197 -69.63 -8.31 -22.57
N TRP A 198 -70.79 -8.75 -22.08
CA TRP A 198 -70.99 -8.95 -20.64
C TRP A 198 -70.12 -10.09 -20.10
N LEU A 199 -69.96 -11.19 -20.85
CA LEU A 199 -69.06 -12.28 -20.48
C LEU A 199 -67.59 -11.84 -20.44
N PHE A 200 -67.18 -10.90 -21.32
CA PHE A 200 -65.86 -10.27 -21.26
C PHE A 200 -65.64 -9.59 -19.90
N PHE A 201 -66.56 -8.73 -19.45
CA PHE A 201 -66.42 -8.09 -18.14
C PHE A 201 -66.45 -9.11 -16.98
N VAL A 202 -67.31 -10.13 -17.06
CA VAL A 202 -67.47 -11.14 -16.01
C VAL A 202 -66.23 -12.04 -15.87
N VAL A 203 -65.46 -12.28 -16.93
CA VAL A 203 -64.24 -13.13 -16.89
C VAL A 203 -62.97 -12.29 -16.76
N ALA A 204 -62.89 -11.15 -17.43
CA ALA A 204 -61.71 -10.28 -17.41
C ALA A 204 -61.50 -9.61 -16.05
N VAL A 205 -62.57 -9.16 -15.38
CA VAL A 205 -62.49 -8.50 -14.08
C VAL A 205 -61.95 -9.43 -12.98
N PRO A 206 -62.45 -10.67 -12.78
CA PRO A 206 -61.91 -11.55 -11.75
C PRO A 206 -60.49 -12.03 -12.07
N ILE A 207 -60.15 -12.31 -13.33
CA ILE A 207 -58.78 -12.69 -13.69
C ILE A 207 -57.81 -11.54 -13.41
N SER A 208 -58.16 -10.32 -13.82
CA SER A 208 -57.36 -9.12 -13.52
C SER A 208 -57.25 -8.90 -12.01
N GLY A 209 -58.37 -9.09 -11.28
CA GLY A 209 -58.42 -8.99 -9.83
C GLY A 209 -57.54 -10.02 -9.12
N ILE A 210 -57.51 -11.28 -9.57
CA ILE A 210 -56.67 -12.34 -9.01
C ILE A 210 -55.18 -12.04 -9.23
N VAL A 211 -54.80 -11.58 -10.42
CA VAL A 211 -53.40 -11.20 -10.69
C VAL A 211 -52.98 -10.01 -9.84
N LEU A 212 -53.81 -8.96 -9.75
CA LEU A 212 -53.58 -7.80 -8.88
C LEU A 212 -53.50 -8.20 -7.40
N LEU A 213 -54.40 -9.06 -6.92
CA LEU A 213 -54.42 -9.51 -5.51
C LEU A 213 -53.23 -10.38 -5.16
N THR A 214 -52.89 -11.35 -6.01
CA THR A 214 -51.73 -12.23 -5.81
C THR A 214 -50.46 -11.40 -5.74
N PHE A 215 -50.34 -10.38 -6.60
CA PHE A 215 -49.18 -9.51 -6.63
C PHE A 215 -49.13 -8.52 -5.45
N TYR A 216 -50.27 -7.92 -5.09
CA TYR A 216 -50.36 -7.04 -3.90
C TYR A 216 -50.00 -7.79 -2.61
N TYR A 217 -50.41 -9.06 -2.51
CA TYR A 217 -50.00 -9.92 -1.41
C TYR A 217 -48.50 -10.25 -1.43
N TRP A 218 -47.91 -10.50 -2.59
CA TRP A 218 -46.48 -10.82 -2.71
C TRP A 218 -45.57 -9.62 -2.36
N ASP A 219 -45.87 -8.43 -2.89
CA ASP A 219 -45.10 -7.21 -2.61
C ASP A 219 -45.19 -6.79 -1.13
N LYS A 220 -46.37 -6.96 -0.52
CA LYS A 220 -46.53 -6.71 0.92
C LYS A 220 -45.74 -7.69 1.78
N GLN A 221 -45.52 -8.92 1.29
CA GLN A 221 -44.67 -9.90 1.97
C GLN A 221 -43.18 -9.58 1.80
N GLU A 222 -42.75 -9.10 0.63
CA GLU A 222 -41.35 -8.71 0.39
C GLU A 222 -40.95 -7.48 1.20
N LYS A 223 -41.80 -6.45 1.26
CA LYS A 223 -41.56 -5.27 2.12
C LYS A 223 -41.40 -5.63 3.59
N LYS A 224 -42.19 -6.59 4.09
CA LYS A 224 -42.07 -7.08 5.48
C LYS A 224 -40.77 -7.84 5.72
N LYS A 225 -40.29 -8.60 4.73
CA LYS A 225 -39.02 -9.35 4.85
C LYS A 225 -37.82 -8.41 4.80
N ASP A 226 -37.89 -7.36 3.97
CA ASP A 226 -36.85 -6.34 3.89
C ASP A 226 -36.76 -5.52 5.19
N ASP A 227 -37.90 -5.08 5.76
CA ASP A 227 -37.92 -4.36 7.05
C ASP A 227 -37.45 -5.25 8.22
N LEU A 228 -37.81 -6.54 8.24
CA LEU A 228 -37.31 -7.47 9.26
C LEU A 228 -35.81 -7.71 9.13
N ARG A 229 -35.29 -7.83 7.90
CA ARG A 229 -33.85 -7.98 7.65
C ARG A 229 -33.09 -6.75 8.09
N LEU A 230 -33.57 -5.55 7.77
CA LEU A 230 -32.97 -4.29 8.20
C LEU A 230 -32.95 -4.16 9.73
N ARG A 231 -34.02 -4.54 10.43
CA ARG A 231 -34.06 -4.54 11.90
C ARG A 231 -33.12 -5.56 12.54
N VAL A 232 -33.02 -6.77 11.97
CA VAL A 232 -32.09 -7.81 12.44
C VAL A 232 -30.64 -7.38 12.21
N GLU A 233 -30.36 -6.70 11.09
CA GLU A 233 -29.02 -6.17 10.78
C GLU A 233 -28.66 -4.97 11.67
N GLU A 234 -29.64 -4.13 12.02
CA GLU A 234 -29.51 -3.03 12.98
C GLU A 234 -29.31 -3.54 14.43
N GLU A 235 -30.00 -4.61 14.84
CA GLU A 235 -29.77 -5.33 16.11
C GLU A 235 -28.39 -6.03 16.14
N ALA A 236 -27.93 -6.57 15.02
CA ALA A 236 -26.60 -7.16 14.91
C ALA A 236 -25.48 -6.09 14.94
N ALA A 237 -25.69 -4.93 14.31
CA ALA A 237 -24.73 -3.83 14.31
C ALA A 237 -24.61 -3.17 15.69
N THR A 238 -25.72 -3.04 16.42
CA THR A 238 -25.73 -2.51 17.80
C THR A 238 -25.08 -3.49 18.79
N THR A 239 -25.26 -4.79 18.60
CA THR A 239 -24.57 -5.84 19.41
C THR A 239 -23.05 -5.82 19.20
N ASN A 240 -22.58 -5.73 17.96
CA ASN A 240 -21.14 -5.62 17.65
C ASN A 240 -20.50 -4.34 18.19
N GLN A 241 -21.26 -3.23 18.26
CA GLN A 241 -20.76 -1.97 18.82
C GLN A 241 -20.67 -1.97 20.35
N ASP A 242 -21.46 -2.79 21.04
CA ASP A 242 -21.36 -3.01 22.50
C ASP A 242 -20.23 -3.99 22.87
N GLU A 243 -20.00 -5.01 22.03
CA GLU A 243 -18.87 -5.94 22.17
C GLU A 243 -17.52 -5.24 21.93
N SER A 244 -17.46 -4.29 20.98
CA SER A 244 -16.27 -3.47 20.73
C SER A 244 -15.90 -2.53 21.90
N LYS A 245 -16.87 -2.13 22.75
CA LYS A 245 -16.63 -1.28 23.93
C LYS A 245 -16.24 -2.05 25.19
N THR A 246 -16.51 -3.36 25.25
CA THR A 246 -16.19 -4.19 26.42
C THR A 246 -14.81 -4.84 26.35
N VAL A 247 -14.17 -4.88 25.17
CA VAL A 247 -12.78 -5.33 25.03
C VAL A 247 -11.82 -4.14 25.06
N THR A 248 -11.70 -3.50 26.22
CA THR A 248 -10.46 -2.81 26.60
C THR A 248 -9.68 -3.75 27.52
N PRO A 249 -8.37 -3.98 27.30
CA PRO A 249 -7.63 -4.95 28.09
C PRO A 249 -7.50 -4.42 29.52
N VAL A 250 -8.11 -5.14 30.46
CA VAL A 250 -7.84 -5.02 31.89
C VAL A 250 -6.34 -5.26 32.08
N GLU A 251 -5.70 -4.17 32.47
CA GLU A 251 -4.37 -4.03 33.01
C GLU A 251 -3.93 -5.27 33.80
N ASN A 252 -2.92 -5.97 33.28
CA ASN A 252 -2.28 -7.11 33.93
C ASN A 252 -1.38 -6.58 35.06
N GLY A 253 -2.00 -6.28 36.20
CA GLY A 253 -1.33 -5.95 37.45
C GLY A 253 -1.48 -7.10 38.44
N MET A 254 -0.35 -7.55 38.99
CA MET A 254 -0.23 -8.32 40.23
C MET A 254 -0.26 -9.87 40.09
N GLU A 255 0.86 -10.44 39.62
CA GLU A 255 1.38 -11.68 40.21
C GLU A 255 2.51 -11.34 41.18
N MET A 256 2.18 -11.32 42.46
CA MET A 256 3.10 -11.58 43.56
C MET A 256 2.29 -12.17 44.71
N SER A 257 2.89 -13.15 45.38
CA SER A 257 2.40 -13.91 46.54
C SER A 257 1.30 -14.93 46.26
N ASP A 258 1.70 -16.17 45.93
CA ASP A 258 1.72 -17.20 46.96
C ASP A 258 2.53 -18.43 46.49
N LEU A 259 2.94 -19.26 47.45
CA LEU A 259 3.58 -20.59 47.33
C LEU A 259 5.11 -20.64 47.54
N SER A 260 5.43 -21.03 48.79
CA SER A 260 6.46 -21.98 49.26
C SER A 260 7.82 -22.09 48.58
#